data_AF-A0AAD4AIC6-F1
#
_entry.id   AF-A0AAD4AIC6-F1
#
_cell.length_a   1.000
_cell.length_b   1.000
_cell.length_c   1.000
_cell.angle_alpha   90.00
_cell.angle_beta   90.00
_cell.angle_gamma   90.00
#
_symmetry.space_group_name_H-M   'P 1'
#
loop_
_entity.id
_entity.type
_entity.pdbx_description
1 polymer ?
#
loop_
_entity_poly.entity_id
_entity_poly.type
_entity_poly.pdbx_seq_one_letter_code
_entity_poly.pdbx_strand_id
1 'polypeptide(L)'
;MHFKKHIATTAAKQVLGRQLGDGAKLIVGHLNNNSVDKVIAKSASDHSTLVVIDDAMISVSLAAIGFEQTANLMLLIQEASSAAYNQSVLKLTTDSALITIQVMADFNRVVAIEKI
;
A
#
# COMPACT_ATOMS: atom_id res chain seq x y z
N MET A 1 -13.77 2.28 -8.47
CA MET A 1 -14.03 1.29 -9.54
C MET A 1 -12.77 0.89 -10.33
N HIS A 2 -11.80 1.80 -10.56
CA HIS A 2 -10.57 1.49 -11.31
C HIS A 2 -9.56 0.58 -10.59
N PHE A 3 -9.35 0.76 -9.28
CA PHE A 3 -8.37 -0.02 -8.50
C PHE A 3 -8.70 -1.52 -8.48
N LYS A 4 -9.90 -1.92 -8.02
CA LYS A 4 -10.33 -3.33 -7.98
C LYS A 4 -10.28 -4.01 -9.36
N LYS A 5 -10.62 -3.29 -10.44
CA LYS A 5 -10.49 -3.79 -11.82
C LYS A 5 -9.03 -4.09 -12.18
N HIS A 6 -8.10 -3.24 -11.74
CA HIS A 6 -6.67 -3.44 -11.96
C HIS A 6 -6.13 -4.63 -11.16
N ILE A 7 -6.56 -4.78 -9.91
CA ILE A 7 -6.23 -5.96 -9.08
C ILE A 7 -6.71 -7.24 -9.76
N ALA A 8 -7.96 -7.26 -10.26
CA ALA A 8 -8.50 -8.42 -10.98
C ALA A 8 -7.69 -8.74 -12.26
N THR A 9 -7.29 -7.71 -12.99
CA THR A 9 -6.44 -7.86 -14.20
C THR A 9 -5.07 -8.44 -13.85
N THR A 10 -4.46 -7.96 -12.77
CA THR A 10 -3.16 -8.41 -12.27
C THR A 10 -3.22 -9.87 -11.81
N ALA A 11 -4.25 -10.22 -11.03
CA ALA A 11 -4.50 -11.59 -10.60
C ALA A 11 -4.67 -12.54 -11.80
N ALA A 12 -5.45 -12.15 -12.81
CA ALA A 12 -5.63 -12.93 -14.02
C ALA A 12 -4.31 -13.12 -14.79
N LYS A 13 -3.51 -12.06 -14.94
CA LYS A 13 -2.19 -12.14 -15.60
C LYS A 13 -1.24 -13.09 -14.85
N GLN A 14 -1.21 -13.01 -13.52
CA GLN A 14 -0.38 -13.86 -12.67
C GLN A 14 -0.74 -15.34 -12.81
N VAL A 15 -2.04 -15.69 -12.79
CA VAL A 15 -2.51 -17.07 -13.00
C VAL A 15 -2.17 -17.59 -14.41
N LEU A 16 -2.22 -16.71 -15.41
CA LEU A 16 -1.92 -17.05 -16.80
C LEU A 16 -0.41 -17.01 -17.13
N GLY A 17 0.47 -16.74 -16.15
CA GLY A 17 1.91 -16.61 -16.38
C GLY A 17 2.28 -15.48 -17.34
N ARG A 18 1.43 -14.45 -17.47
CA ARG A 18 1.63 -13.32 -18.38
C ARG A 18 2.46 -12.23 -17.71
N GLN A 19 3.19 -11.49 -18.55
CA GLN A 19 4.00 -10.36 -18.09
C GLN A 19 3.12 -9.32 -17.39
N LEU A 20 3.52 -8.96 -16.18
CA LEU A 20 2.96 -7.84 -15.43
C LEU A 20 3.50 -6.54 -16.02
N GLY A 21 2.69 -5.48 -16.01
CA GLY A 21 3.17 -4.19 -16.52
C GLY A 21 4.30 -3.70 -15.64
N ASP A 22 5.43 -3.32 -16.23
CA ASP A 22 6.54 -2.77 -15.46
C ASP A 22 6.31 -1.26 -15.29
N GLY A 23 6.15 -0.81 -14.04
CA GLY A 23 6.15 0.62 -13.71
C GLY A 23 4.81 1.35 -13.58
N ALA A 24 3.66 0.67 -13.69
CA ALA A 24 2.38 1.32 -13.37
C ALA A 24 2.26 1.57 -11.85
N LYS A 25 2.25 2.85 -11.43
CA LYS A 25 1.90 3.26 -10.06
C LYS A 25 0.39 3.44 -9.98
N LEU A 26 -0.28 2.69 -9.11
CA LEU A 26 -1.70 2.84 -8.85
C LEU A 26 -1.92 3.58 -7.55
N ILE A 27 -2.81 4.56 -7.59
CA ILE A 27 -3.27 5.24 -6.38
C ILE A 27 -4.10 4.25 -5.56
N VAL A 28 -3.64 3.99 -4.34
CA VAL A 28 -4.37 3.20 -3.35
C VAL A 28 -5.33 4.11 -2.59
N GLY A 29 -4.84 5.28 -2.16
CA GLY A 29 -5.61 6.24 -1.36
C GLY A 29 -4.68 7.20 -0.63
N HIS A 30 -5.11 7.66 0.55
CA HIS A 30 -4.29 8.49 1.42
C HIS A 30 -3.91 7.73 2.71
N LEU A 31 -2.88 8.21 3.40
CA LEU A 31 -2.62 7.85 4.79
C LEU A 31 -3.77 8.30 5.69
N ASN A 32 -4.01 7.60 6.80
CA ASN A 32 -4.93 8.08 7.83
C ASN A 32 -4.28 9.17 8.71
N ASN A 33 -5.09 9.93 9.45
CA ASN A 33 -4.62 11.08 10.24
C ASN A 33 -3.52 10.70 11.23
N ASN A 34 -3.69 9.60 11.97
CA ASN A 34 -2.68 9.11 12.93
C ASN A 34 -1.33 8.84 12.26
N SER A 35 -1.33 8.30 11.04
CA SER A 35 -0.11 8.08 10.27
C SER A 35 0.53 9.38 9.81
N VAL A 36 -0.29 10.32 9.34
CA VAL A 36 0.16 11.66 8.91
C VAL A 36 0.82 12.40 10.09
N ASP A 37 0.19 12.39 11.26
CA ASP A 37 0.71 13.04 12.46
C ASP A 37 2.08 12.48 12.85
N LYS A 38 2.26 11.16 12.76
CA LYS A 38 3.54 10.51 13.06
C LYS A 38 4.63 10.87 12.06
N VAL A 39 4.27 11.02 10.79
CA VAL A 39 5.22 11.45 9.74
C VAL A 39 5.62 12.89 9.99
N ILE A 40 4.67 13.82 10.12
CA ILE A 40 4.93 15.25 10.31
C ILE A 40 5.68 15.53 11.61
N ALA A 41 5.42 14.76 12.69
CA ALA A 41 6.16 14.92 13.95
C ALA A 41 7.67 14.62 13.83
N LYS A 42 8.11 13.93 12.77
CA LYS A 42 9.51 13.50 12.59
C LYS A 42 10.12 13.92 11.24
N SER A 43 9.36 14.62 10.39
CA SER A 43 9.79 15.02 9.05
C SER A 43 9.14 16.34 8.62
N ALA A 44 9.56 16.89 7.49
CA ALA A 44 9.06 18.19 7.02
C ALA A 44 7.57 18.13 6.66
N SER A 45 6.87 19.26 6.76
CA SER A 45 5.41 19.34 6.57
C SER A 45 4.96 19.17 5.11
N ASP A 46 5.89 19.01 4.17
CA ASP A 46 5.66 18.95 2.73
C ASP A 46 5.50 17.53 2.17
N HIS A 47 5.55 16.51 3.02
CA HIS A 47 5.33 15.13 2.59
C HIS A 47 3.90 14.88 2.08
N SER A 48 3.81 14.20 0.94
CA SER A 48 2.56 13.75 0.35
C SER A 48 1.81 12.81 1.30
N THR A 49 0.48 12.89 1.33
CA THR A 49 -0.36 11.91 2.04
C THR A 49 -0.82 10.79 1.12
N LEU A 50 -0.64 10.93 -0.21
CA LEU A 50 -1.02 9.93 -1.19
C LEU A 50 -0.16 8.68 -1.06
N VAL A 51 -0.81 7.53 -1.19
CA VAL A 51 -0.18 6.21 -1.18
C VAL A 51 -0.41 5.54 -2.54
N VAL A 52 0.68 5.03 -3.11
CA VAL A 52 0.68 4.27 -4.35
C VAL A 52 1.19 2.85 -4.14
N ILE A 53 0.80 1.95 -5.03
CA ILE A 53 1.30 0.58 -5.12
C ILE A 53 1.65 0.25 -6.57
N ASP A 54 2.73 -0.50 -6.75
CA ASP A 54 3.18 -0.95 -8.07
C ASP A 54 2.59 -2.32 -8.40
N ASP A 55 2.46 -2.65 -9.69
CA ASP A 55 1.98 -3.96 -10.17
C ASP A 55 2.73 -5.15 -9.54
N ALA A 56 4.05 -5.06 -9.41
CA ALA A 56 4.86 -6.09 -8.76
C ALA A 56 4.45 -6.29 -7.29
N MET A 57 4.23 -5.20 -6.57
CA MET A 57 3.78 -5.24 -5.17
C MET A 57 2.33 -5.73 -5.07
N ILE A 58 1.46 -5.45 -6.05
CA ILE A 58 0.11 -6.05 -6.10
C ILE A 58 0.20 -7.56 -6.17
N SER A 59 1.05 -8.12 -7.01
CA SER A 59 1.20 -9.58 -7.12
C SER A 59 1.70 -10.21 -5.83
N VAL A 60 2.60 -9.54 -5.12
CA VAL A 60 3.04 -9.97 -3.78
C VAL A 60 1.89 -9.86 -2.77
N SER A 61 1.13 -8.77 -2.77
CA SER A 61 -0.05 -8.59 -1.90
C SER A 61 -1.10 -9.67 -2.15
N LEU A 62 -1.37 -10.00 -3.42
CA LEU A 62 -2.28 -11.07 -3.79
C LEU A 62 -1.84 -12.42 -3.21
N ALA A 63 -0.53 -12.70 -3.21
CA ALA A 63 0.02 -13.91 -2.63
C ALA A 63 0.00 -13.89 -1.09
N ALA A 64 0.23 -12.73 -0.46
CA ALA A 64 0.33 -12.60 0.99
C ALA A 64 -1.03 -12.56 1.70
N ILE A 65 -1.94 -11.70 1.23
CA ILE A 65 -3.20 -11.36 1.91
C ILE A 65 -4.45 -11.73 1.09
N GLY A 66 -4.26 -12.24 -0.13
CA GLY A 66 -5.36 -12.66 -1.00
C GLY A 66 -6.07 -11.52 -1.72
N PHE A 67 -6.97 -11.88 -2.63
CA PHE A 67 -7.64 -10.94 -3.53
C PHE A 67 -8.50 -9.89 -2.80
N GLU A 68 -9.39 -10.31 -1.90
CA GLU A 68 -10.32 -9.37 -1.27
C GLU A 68 -9.59 -8.35 -0.38
N GLN A 69 -8.60 -8.79 0.40
CA GLN A 69 -7.82 -7.86 1.21
C GLN A 69 -6.96 -6.93 0.34
N THR A 70 -6.35 -7.44 -0.73
CA THR A 70 -5.59 -6.59 -1.69
C THR A 70 -6.51 -5.58 -2.37
N ALA A 71 -7.73 -5.98 -2.76
CA ALA A 71 -8.72 -5.09 -3.36
C ALA A 71 -9.21 -4.01 -2.38
N ASN A 72 -9.17 -4.30 -1.09
CA ASN A 72 -9.56 -3.40 0.00
C ASN A 72 -8.37 -2.69 0.67
N LEU A 73 -7.19 -2.65 0.00
CA LEU A 73 -5.98 -2.08 0.59
C LEU A 73 -6.14 -0.63 1.07
N MET A 74 -6.97 0.17 0.39
CA MET A 74 -7.32 1.52 0.85
C MET A 74 -7.95 1.51 2.25
N LEU A 75 -8.93 0.62 2.47
CA LEU A 75 -9.60 0.48 3.76
C LEU A 75 -8.62 0.01 4.83
N LEU A 76 -7.78 -0.98 4.51
CA LEU A 76 -6.74 -1.46 5.42
C LEU A 76 -5.78 -0.36 5.88
N ILE A 77 -5.36 0.52 4.97
CA ILE A 77 -4.50 1.67 5.29
C ILE A 77 -5.25 2.69 6.16
N GLN A 78 -6.53 2.93 5.87
CA GLN A 78 -7.34 3.89 6.60
C GLN A 78 -7.67 3.41 8.03
N GLU A 79 -7.97 2.13 8.17
CA GLU A 79 -8.40 1.47 9.41
C GLU A 79 -7.24 0.87 10.22
N ALA A 80 -5.98 1.13 9.83
CA ALA A 80 -4.82 0.64 10.54
C ALA A 80 -4.87 0.99 12.04
N SER A 81 -4.84 -0.05 12.88
CA SER A 81 -5.00 0.05 14.34
C SER A 81 -3.77 0.68 15.01
N SER A 82 -2.60 0.53 14.39
CA SER A 82 -1.40 1.23 14.82
C SER A 82 -0.48 1.58 13.66
N ALA A 83 0.34 2.60 13.90
CA ALA A 83 1.32 3.12 12.96
C ALA A 83 2.66 3.33 13.67
N ALA A 84 3.78 2.97 13.05
CA ALA A 84 5.12 3.23 13.57
C ALA A 84 5.99 3.83 12.46
N TYR A 85 6.61 4.99 12.74
CA TYR A 85 7.43 5.71 11.78
C TYR A 85 8.87 5.90 12.27
N ASN A 86 9.83 5.52 11.43
CA ASN A 86 11.28 5.59 11.72
C ASN A 86 12.04 6.58 10.82
N GLN A 87 11.41 7.69 10.41
CA GLN A 87 11.99 8.75 9.55
C GLN A 87 12.14 8.41 8.06
N SER A 88 11.77 7.20 7.65
CA SER A 88 11.73 6.84 6.23
C SER A 88 10.62 5.84 5.93
N VAL A 89 10.36 4.94 6.87
CA VAL A 89 9.38 3.88 6.71
C VAL A 89 8.28 4.01 7.76
N LEU A 90 7.05 3.99 7.26
CA LEU A 90 5.83 3.89 8.04
C LEU A 90 5.34 2.45 7.99
N LYS A 91 5.26 1.80 9.15
CA LYS A 91 4.66 0.48 9.31
C LYS A 91 3.26 0.63 9.86
N LEU A 92 2.27 0.10 9.16
CA LEU A 92 0.88 0.07 9.55
C LEU A 92 0.48 -1.35 9.93
N THR A 93 -0.04 -1.52 11.14
CA THR A 93 -0.61 -2.79 11.58
C THR A 93 -2.11 -2.71 11.43
N THR A 94 -2.70 -3.70 10.76
CA THR A 94 -4.13 -3.93 10.67
C THR A 94 -4.49 -5.23 11.38
N ASP A 95 -5.77 -5.61 11.39
CA ASP A 95 -6.20 -6.89 11.97
C ASP A 95 -5.68 -8.11 11.20
N SER A 96 -5.24 -7.94 9.95
CA SER A 96 -4.88 -9.05 9.06
C SER A 96 -3.52 -8.92 8.38
N ALA A 97 -2.88 -7.75 8.45
CA ALA A 97 -1.65 -7.48 7.74
C ALA A 97 -0.76 -6.44 8.41
N LEU A 98 0.55 -6.60 8.21
CA LEU A 98 1.55 -5.56 8.40
C LEU A 98 1.86 -4.95 7.03
N ILE A 99 1.53 -3.67 6.85
CA ILE A 99 1.76 -2.92 5.61
C ILE A 99 2.95 -1.99 5.84
N THR A 100 3.98 -2.13 5.02
CA THR A 100 5.16 -1.26 5.05
C THR A 100 5.08 -0.24 3.92
N ILE A 101 5.10 1.03 4.30
CA ILE A 101 5.01 2.17 3.40
C ILE A 101 6.32 2.96 3.48
N GLN A 102 7.01 3.09 2.36
CA GLN A 102 8.12 4.02 2.21
C GLN A 102 7.55 5.44 2.08
N VAL A 103 7.94 6.34 2.97
CA VAL A 103 7.60 7.75 2.89
C VAL A 103 8.54 8.42 1.90
N MET A 104 7.99 9.18 0.97
CA MET A 104 8.74 9.85 -0.10
C MET A 104 8.27 11.29 -0.28
N ALA A 105 9.03 12.08 -1.06
CA ALA A 105 8.66 13.46 -1.37
C ALA A 105 7.48 13.55 -2.35
N ASP A 106 7.37 12.61 -3.30
CA ASP A 106 6.33 12.58 -4.32
C ASP A 106 5.06 11.85 -3.84
N PHE A 107 5.18 10.54 -3.63
CA PHE A 107 4.09 9.66 -3.23
C PHE A 107 4.63 8.59 -2.30
N ASN A 108 3.94 8.36 -1.20
CA ASN A 108 4.27 7.23 -0.33
C ASN A 108 4.03 5.93 -1.09
N ARG A 109 4.88 4.93 -0.90
CA ARG A 109 4.83 3.70 -1.69
C ARG A 109 4.69 2.49 -0.78
N VAL A 110 3.72 1.63 -1.08
CA VAL A 110 3.66 0.31 -0.44
C VAL A 110 4.84 -0.51 -0.96
N VAL A 111 5.72 -0.94 -0.06
CA VAL A 111 6.96 -1.67 -0.38
C VAL A 111 7.01 -3.08 0.21
N ALA A 112 6.15 -3.38 1.19
CA ALA A 112 5.94 -4.75 1.65
C ALA A 112 4.54 -4.90 2.25
N ILE A 113 3.98 -6.10 2.14
CA ILE A 113 2.78 -6.53 2.86
C ILE A 113 3.05 -7.94 3.39
N GLU A 114 2.82 -8.13 4.68
CA GLU A 114 2.96 -9.41 5.37
C GLU A 114 1.64 -9.74 6.05
N LYS A 115 1.23 -11.02 6.01
CA LYS A 115 0.06 -11.49 6.75
C LYS A 115 0.40 -11.66 8.22
N ILE A 116 -0.52 -11.27 9.11
CA ILE A 116 -0.45 -11.49 10.56
C ILE A 116 -1.14 -12.81 10.92
#